data_AF-A0AAU6PFY7-F1
#
_entry.id   AF-A0AAU6PFY7-F1
#
_cell.length_a   1.000
_cell.length_b   1.000
_cell.length_c   1.000
_cell.angle_alpha   90.00
_cell.angle_beta   90.00
_cell.angle_gamma   90.00
#
_symmetry.space_group_name_H-M   'P 1'
#
loop_
_entity.id
_entity.type
_entity.pdbx_description
1 polymer ?
#
loop_
_entity_poly.entity_id
_entity_poly.type
_entity_poly.pdbx_seq_one_letter_code
_entity_poly.pdbx_strand_id
1 'polypeptide(L)'
;MSKKRTKYTSAFKTKLVLELLQNESTLAQIASKHNILPQNLANWKKTFLANAEIAMEPSKAVKEYKEALIKSQKQNERLTTLVGKVTVEKEWLSKKLVSLGSSNLKQLVDLKPSLLSVNHQCQLLGVNRSGLYYKSSVNHTKQTIKKHITKVFEQIPIYGEKSSSTIT
;
A
#
# COMPACT_ATOMS: atom_id res chain seq x y z
N MET A 1 -29.53 -28.20 -21.20
CA MET A 1 -28.83 -27.28 -22.14
C MET A 1 -29.16 -25.84 -21.79
N SER A 2 -28.15 -24.99 -21.57
CA SER A 2 -28.35 -23.58 -21.23
C SER A 2 -28.88 -22.80 -22.46
N LYS A 3 -30.08 -22.23 -22.36
CA LYS A 3 -30.70 -21.43 -23.43
C LYS A 3 -29.89 -20.14 -23.61
N LYS A 4 -29.24 -19.95 -24.77
CA LYS A 4 -28.51 -18.71 -25.07
C LYS A 4 -29.44 -17.51 -24.94
N ARG A 5 -29.06 -16.53 -24.12
CA ARG A 5 -29.81 -15.29 -23.90
C ARG A 5 -29.87 -14.50 -25.20
N THR A 6 -31.07 -14.12 -25.63
CA THR A 6 -31.27 -13.24 -26.79
C THR A 6 -30.65 -11.86 -26.50
N LYS A 7 -29.79 -11.39 -27.41
CA LYS A 7 -29.17 -10.06 -27.33
C LYS A 7 -29.88 -9.15 -28.31
N TYR A 8 -30.32 -7.98 -27.83
CA TYR A 8 -30.97 -6.95 -28.64
C TYR A 8 -30.05 -5.73 -28.75
N THR A 9 -29.94 -5.17 -29.96
CA THR A 9 -29.15 -3.96 -30.25
C THR A 9 -29.74 -2.75 -29.53
N SER A 10 -28.90 -1.77 -29.13
CA SER A 10 -29.34 -0.53 -28.48
C SER A 10 -30.36 0.22 -29.32
N ALA A 11 -30.10 0.39 -30.62
CA ALA A 11 -31.00 1.06 -31.57
C ALA A 11 -32.39 0.39 -31.65
N PHE A 12 -32.45 -0.93 -31.52
CA PHE A 12 -33.71 -1.66 -31.53
C PHE A 12 -34.50 -1.41 -30.23
N LYS A 13 -33.83 -1.43 -29.08
CA LYS A 13 -34.45 -1.13 -27.79
C LYS A 13 -34.98 0.30 -27.72
N THR A 14 -34.21 1.28 -28.22
CA THR A 14 -34.62 2.68 -28.20
C THR A 14 -35.82 2.92 -29.11
N LYS A 15 -35.83 2.36 -30.32
CA LYS A 15 -36.98 2.46 -31.24
C LYS A 15 -38.27 1.95 -30.60
N LEU A 16 -38.21 0.77 -29.98
CA LEU A 16 -39.36 0.18 -29.29
C LEU A 16 -39.83 1.01 -28.08
N VAL A 17 -38.90 1.56 -27.30
CA VAL A 17 -39.25 2.41 -26.15
C VAL A 17 -39.86 3.74 -26.62
N LEU A 18 -39.40 4.31 -27.73
CA LEU A 18 -39.98 5.51 -28.32
C LEU A 18 -41.40 5.25 -28.85
N GLU A 19 -41.63 4.14 -29.57
CA GLU A 19 -42.96 3.71 -30.03
C GLU A 19 -43.93 3.53 -28.84
N LEU A 20 -43.43 2.98 -27.72
CA LEU A 20 -44.19 2.85 -26.48
C LEU A 20 -44.50 4.20 -25.82
N LEU A 21 -43.58 5.17 -25.86
CA LEU A 21 -43.77 6.51 -25.28
C LEU A 21 -44.67 7.41 -26.13
N GLN A 22 -44.74 7.17 -27.43
CA GLN A 22 -45.61 7.88 -28.38
C GLN A 22 -47.08 7.41 -28.29
N ASN A 23 -47.41 6.47 -27.39
CA ASN A 23 -48.75 5.90 -27.17
C ASN A 23 -49.38 5.25 -28.42
N GLU A 24 -48.59 4.92 -29.46
CA GLU A 24 -49.11 4.33 -30.70
C GLU A 24 -49.58 2.88 -30.51
N SER A 25 -49.13 2.20 -29.45
CA SER A 25 -49.50 0.81 -29.17
C SER A 25 -49.29 0.45 -27.70
N THR A 26 -50.11 -0.47 -27.18
CA THR A 26 -49.97 -0.95 -25.79
C THR A 26 -48.72 -1.82 -25.63
N LEU A 27 -48.18 -1.88 -24.42
CA LEU A 27 -46.98 -2.65 -24.08
C LEU A 27 -47.10 -4.12 -24.53
N ALA A 28 -48.29 -4.72 -24.37
CA ALA A 28 -48.57 -6.09 -24.80
C ALA A 28 -48.61 -6.26 -26.33
N GLN A 29 -49.16 -5.28 -27.07
CA GLN A 29 -49.20 -5.33 -28.54
C GLN A 29 -47.80 -5.22 -29.15
N ILE A 30 -46.97 -4.30 -28.65
CA ILE A 30 -45.59 -4.13 -29.13
C ILE A 30 -44.74 -5.37 -28.81
N ALA A 31 -44.91 -5.91 -27.60
CA ALA A 31 -44.25 -7.14 -27.17
C ALA A 31 -44.62 -8.33 -28.08
N SER A 32 -45.91 -8.50 -28.40
CA SER A 32 -46.38 -9.55 -29.31
C SER A 32 -45.90 -9.36 -30.75
N LYS A 33 -45.97 -8.14 -31.29
CA LYS A 33 -45.55 -7.80 -32.67
C LYS A 33 -44.06 -8.07 -32.91
N HIS A 34 -43.22 -7.84 -31.91
CA HIS A 34 -41.78 -8.04 -32.00
C HIS A 34 -41.29 -9.33 -31.31
N ASN A 35 -42.21 -10.19 -30.85
CA ASN A 35 -41.94 -11.45 -30.16
C ASN A 35 -40.96 -11.30 -28.97
N ILE A 36 -41.21 -10.30 -28.13
CA ILE A 36 -40.40 -9.96 -26.96
C ILE A 36 -41.22 -10.14 -25.70
N LEU A 37 -40.59 -10.55 -24.61
CA LEU A 37 -41.26 -10.59 -23.31
C LEU A 37 -41.64 -9.17 -22.86
N PRO A 38 -42.90 -8.91 -22.45
CA PRO A 38 -43.36 -7.59 -21.98
C PRO A 38 -42.47 -6.99 -20.88
N GLN A 39 -41.96 -7.84 -19.99
CA GLN A 39 -41.07 -7.44 -18.90
C GLN A 39 -39.74 -6.85 -19.39
N ASN A 40 -39.21 -7.31 -20.54
CA ASN A 40 -38.00 -6.74 -21.13
C ASN A 40 -38.26 -5.31 -21.61
N LEU A 41 -39.41 -5.06 -22.24
CA LEU A 41 -39.80 -3.74 -22.72
C LEU A 41 -40.01 -2.76 -21.56
N ALA A 42 -40.64 -3.21 -20.47
CA ALA A 42 -40.79 -2.43 -19.24
C ALA A 42 -39.42 -2.08 -18.62
N ASN A 43 -38.49 -3.03 -18.58
CA ASN A 43 -37.13 -2.79 -18.10
C ASN A 43 -36.37 -1.80 -19.00
N TRP A 44 -36.50 -1.91 -20.32
CA TRP A 44 -35.87 -0.97 -21.24
C TRP A 44 -36.44 0.45 -21.12
N LYS A 45 -37.75 0.60 -20.90
CA LYS A 45 -38.37 1.90 -20.61
C LYS A 45 -37.75 2.53 -19.37
N LYS A 46 -37.61 1.77 -18.28
CA LYS A 46 -36.97 2.26 -17.03
C LYS A 46 -35.52 2.70 -17.28
N THR A 47 -34.74 1.87 -17.97
CA THR A 47 -33.34 2.21 -18.29
C THR A 47 -33.24 3.42 -19.20
N PHE A 48 -34.15 3.57 -20.17
CA PHE A 48 -34.17 4.70 -21.08
C PHE A 48 -34.45 6.01 -20.35
N LEU A 49 -35.46 6.04 -19.46
CA LEU A 49 -35.79 7.23 -18.67
C LEU A 49 -34.64 7.63 -17.73
N ALA A 50 -34.03 6.67 -17.04
CA ALA A 50 -32.87 6.93 -16.18
C ALA A 50 -31.66 7.49 -16.96
N ASN A 51 -31.42 6.97 -18.17
CA ASN A 51 -30.34 7.47 -19.03
C ASN A 51 -30.70 8.78 -19.75
N ALA A 52 -31.99 9.10 -19.91
CA ALA A 52 -32.44 10.34 -20.54
C ALA A 52 -32.08 11.57 -19.70
N GLU A 53 -32.20 11.47 -18.37
CA GLU A 53 -31.75 12.52 -17.45
C GLU A 53 -30.24 12.81 -17.59
N ILE A 54 -29.43 11.75 -17.68
CA ILE A 54 -27.98 11.85 -17.89
C ILE A 54 -27.66 12.45 -19.27
N ALA A 55 -28.45 12.11 -20.29
CA ALA A 55 -28.27 12.60 -21.66
C ALA A 55 -28.68 14.07 -21.84
N MET A 56 -29.59 14.60 -21.00
CA MET A 56 -29.99 16.01 -20.99
C MET A 56 -28.94 16.93 -20.35
N GLU A 57 -28.14 16.41 -19.42
CA GLU A 57 -27.06 17.14 -18.74
C GLU A 57 -25.68 16.48 -19.00
N PRO A 58 -25.26 16.34 -20.26
CA PRO A 58 -24.04 15.60 -20.60
C PRO A 58 -22.79 16.29 -20.03
N SER A 59 -22.82 17.62 -19.88
CA SER A 59 -21.71 18.41 -19.34
C SER A 59 -21.44 18.11 -17.86
N LYS A 60 -22.50 17.94 -17.03
CA LYS A 60 -22.35 17.60 -15.60
C LYS A 60 -21.89 16.17 -15.42
N ALA A 61 -22.52 15.21 -16.10
CA ALA A 61 -22.12 13.82 -16.04
C ALA A 61 -20.65 13.63 -16.46
N VAL A 62 -20.23 14.23 -17.58
CA VAL A 62 -18.84 14.13 -18.05
C VAL A 62 -17.84 14.76 -17.07
N LYS A 63 -18.20 15.85 -16.39
CA LYS A 63 -17.34 16.46 -15.36
C LYS A 63 -17.18 15.55 -14.15
N GLU A 64 -18.28 15.04 -13.61
CA GLU A 64 -18.25 14.11 -12.46
C GLU A 64 -17.45 12.84 -12.78
N TYR A 65 -17.64 12.27 -13.98
CA TYR A 65 -16.86 11.11 -14.42
C TYR A 65 -15.36 11.42 -14.53
N LYS A 66 -14.99 12.58 -15.07
CA LYS A 66 -13.59 13.00 -15.17
C LYS A 66 -12.97 13.22 -13.79
N GLU A 67 -13.68 13.87 -12.88
CA GLU A 67 -13.23 14.10 -11.50
C GLU A 67 -13.06 12.79 -10.74
N ALA A 68 -14.02 11.87 -10.87
CA ALA A 68 -13.92 10.53 -10.29
C ALA A 68 -12.73 9.74 -10.86
N LEU A 69 -12.48 9.85 -12.17
CA LEU A 69 -11.35 9.21 -12.83
C LEU A 69 -10.02 9.78 -12.33
N ILE A 70 -9.88 11.10 -12.25
CA ILE A 70 -8.66 11.77 -11.73
C ILE A 70 -8.42 11.36 -10.28
N LYS A 71 -9.47 11.33 -9.44
CA LYS A 71 -9.36 10.89 -8.05
C LYS A 71 -8.89 9.45 -7.94
N SER A 72 -9.45 8.56 -8.76
CA SER A 72 -9.06 7.14 -8.81
C SER A 72 -7.61 6.97 -9.28
N GLN A 73 -7.19 7.71 -10.32
CA GLN A 73 -5.81 7.71 -10.81
C GLN A 73 -4.83 8.18 -9.72
N LYS A 74 -5.11 9.30 -9.05
CA LYS A 74 -4.29 9.81 -7.95
C LYS A 74 -4.18 8.82 -6.80
N GLN A 75 -5.25 8.11 -6.48
CA GLN A 75 -5.23 7.06 -5.46
C GLN A 75 -4.38 5.86 -5.90
N ASN A 76 -4.49 5.42 -7.15
CA ASN A 76 -3.68 4.34 -7.70
C ASN A 76 -2.18 4.68 -7.77
N GLU A 77 -1.82 5.92 -8.13
CA GLU A 77 -0.44 6.39 -8.10
C GLU A 77 0.12 6.39 -6.67
N ARG A 78 -0.65 6.89 -5.70
CA ARG A 78 -0.28 6.87 -4.28
C ARG A 78 -0.08 5.43 -3.79
N LEU A 79 -0.96 4.51 -4.17
CA LEU A 79 -0.84 3.10 -3.78
C LEU A 79 0.37 2.44 -4.44
N THR A 80 0.57 2.64 -5.74
CA THR A 80 1.71 2.08 -6.47
C THR A 80 3.04 2.55 -5.90
N THR A 81 3.16 3.84 -5.59
CA THR A 81 4.39 4.38 -4.96
C THR A 81 4.61 3.83 -3.56
N LEU A 82 3.56 3.64 -2.76
CA LEU A 82 3.66 3.07 -1.41
C LEU A 82 4.03 1.58 -1.46
N VAL A 83 3.39 0.81 -2.35
CA VAL A 83 3.71 -0.60 -2.60
C VAL A 83 5.16 -0.74 -3.07
N GLY A 84 5.62 0.11 -4.00
CA GLY A 84 7.01 0.13 -4.45
C GLY A 84 7.98 0.35 -3.30
N LYS A 85 7.73 1.36 -2.44
CA LYS A 85 8.53 1.62 -1.23
C LYS A 85 8.58 0.40 -0.31
N VAL A 86 7.42 -0.14 0.07
CA VAL A 86 7.33 -1.28 1.00
C VAL A 86 7.98 -2.54 0.43
N THR A 87 7.85 -2.76 -0.89
CA THR A 87 8.47 -3.93 -1.54
C THR A 87 9.99 -3.85 -1.48
N VAL A 88 10.55 -2.68 -1.79
CA VAL A 88 12.00 -2.43 -1.69
C VAL A 88 12.50 -2.59 -0.26
N GLU A 89 11.79 -2.01 0.72
CA GLU A 89 12.13 -2.12 2.15
C GLU A 89 12.11 -3.57 2.63
N LYS A 90 11.06 -4.33 2.26
CA LYS A 90 10.91 -5.74 2.60
C LYS A 90 11.98 -6.63 1.96
N GLU A 91 12.29 -6.42 0.68
CA GLU A 91 13.35 -7.17 0.00
C GLU A 91 14.72 -6.92 0.61
N TRP A 92 15.03 -5.66 0.93
CA TRP A 92 16.28 -5.31 1.59
C TRP A 92 16.37 -5.95 2.98
N LEU A 93 15.32 -5.81 3.80
CA LEU A 93 15.28 -6.42 5.13
C LEU A 93 15.39 -7.95 5.06
N SER A 94 14.69 -8.61 4.14
CA SER A 94 14.76 -10.06 3.96
C SER A 94 16.19 -10.51 3.65
N LYS A 95 16.87 -9.83 2.71
CA LYS A 95 18.27 -10.13 2.35
C LYS A 95 19.23 -9.97 3.53
N LYS A 96 19.01 -8.96 4.38
CA LYS A 96 19.85 -8.68 5.55
C LYS A 96 19.54 -9.59 6.73
N LEU A 97 18.27 -9.90 6.97
CA LEU A 97 17.89 -10.76 8.08
C LEU A 97 18.52 -12.14 7.91
N VAL A 98 18.56 -12.71 6.70
CA VAL A 98 19.18 -14.02 6.43
C VAL A 98 20.63 -14.12 6.92
N SER A 99 21.37 -13.02 7.08
CA SER A 99 22.69 -13.02 7.72
C SER A 99 22.62 -13.04 9.27
N LEU A 100 21.63 -13.73 9.86
CA LEU A 100 21.27 -13.81 11.30
C LEU A 100 22.41 -14.09 12.30
N GLY A 101 23.64 -14.36 11.85
CA GLY A 101 24.79 -14.63 12.71
C GLY A 101 25.44 -13.41 13.37
N SER A 102 25.08 -12.18 12.98
CA SER A 102 25.71 -10.97 13.51
C SER A 102 25.03 -10.48 14.78
N SER A 103 25.66 -10.65 15.95
CA SER A 103 25.19 -10.12 17.26
C SER A 103 25.09 -8.59 17.33
N ASN A 104 25.38 -7.88 16.25
CA ASN A 104 25.47 -6.43 16.21
C ASN A 104 24.71 -5.86 15.00
N LEU A 105 23.51 -5.31 15.25
CA LEU A 105 22.64 -4.71 14.23
C LEU A 105 23.34 -3.62 13.39
N LYS A 106 24.39 -2.99 13.95
CA LYS A 106 25.20 -1.98 13.25
C LYS A 106 25.92 -2.52 12.02
N GLN A 107 26.26 -3.81 12.01
CA GLN A 107 27.00 -4.44 10.91
C GLN A 107 26.13 -4.73 9.68
N LEU A 108 24.80 -4.71 9.83
CA LEU A 108 23.86 -4.96 8.73
C LEU A 108 23.61 -3.73 7.85
N VAL A 109 24.03 -2.54 8.28
CA VAL A 109 23.85 -1.29 7.55
C VAL A 109 24.84 -1.21 6.38
N ASP A 110 24.33 -0.97 5.17
CA ASP A 110 25.14 -0.76 3.98
C ASP A 110 25.60 0.70 3.92
N LEU A 111 26.90 0.93 4.17
CA LEU A 111 27.53 2.25 4.02
C LEU A 111 27.82 2.63 2.55
N LYS A 112 27.70 1.66 1.62
CA LYS A 112 27.88 1.85 0.17
C LYS A 112 26.57 2.33 -0.48
N PRO A 113 26.64 2.99 -1.66
CA PRO A 113 25.44 3.35 -2.40
C PRO A 113 24.62 2.10 -2.67
N SER A 114 23.46 2.03 -2.03
CA SER A 114 22.52 0.93 -2.07
C SER A 114 21.15 1.52 -2.38
N LEU A 115 20.20 0.64 -2.68
CA LEU A 115 18.85 1.03 -3.10
C LEU A 115 18.11 1.89 -2.05
N LEU A 116 18.52 1.82 -0.78
CA LEU A 116 17.98 2.59 0.34
C LEU A 116 19.04 3.52 0.93
N SER A 117 18.63 4.72 1.34
CA SER A 117 19.49 5.63 2.09
C SER A 117 19.87 5.05 3.45
N VAL A 118 21.10 5.33 3.92
CA VAL A 118 21.60 4.92 5.25
C VAL A 118 20.63 5.34 6.38
N ASN A 119 19.99 6.50 6.25
CA ASN A 119 18.95 6.95 7.19
C ASN A 119 17.76 5.99 7.25
N HIS A 120 17.22 5.62 6.07
CA HIS A 120 16.11 4.68 5.97
C HIS A 120 16.49 3.31 6.50
N GLN A 121 17.70 2.83 6.19
CA GLN A 121 18.19 1.56 6.72
C GLN A 121 18.28 1.55 8.25
N CYS A 122 18.80 2.63 8.84
CA CYS A 122 18.87 2.78 10.31
C CYS A 122 17.47 2.80 10.93
N GLN A 123 16.50 3.49 10.31
CA GLN A 123 15.12 3.54 10.77
C GLN A 123 14.44 2.16 10.69
N LEU A 124 14.65 1.41 9.60
CA LEU A 124 14.11 0.06 9.43
C LEU A 124 14.70 -0.95 10.44
N LEU A 125 15.99 -0.81 10.78
CA LEU A 125 16.67 -1.68 11.75
C LEU A 125 16.50 -1.22 13.21
N GLY A 126 15.90 -0.05 13.46
CA GLY A 126 15.78 0.52 14.81
C GLY A 126 17.10 0.94 15.45
N VAL A 127 18.15 1.19 14.64
CA VAL A 127 19.48 1.56 15.12
C VAL A 127 19.65 3.08 15.06
N ASN A 128 20.19 3.69 16.11
CA ASN A 128 20.52 5.12 16.07
C ASN A 128 21.71 5.36 15.11
N ARG A 129 21.51 6.26 14.13
CA ARG A 129 22.54 6.66 13.17
C ARG A 129 23.83 7.17 13.82
N SER A 130 23.75 7.90 14.94
CA SER A 130 24.96 8.38 15.63
C SER A 130 25.81 7.21 16.16
N GLY A 131 25.14 6.15 16.61
CA GLY A 131 25.77 4.93 17.09
C GLY A 131 26.43 4.09 15.98
N LEU A 132 26.08 4.31 14.70
CA LEU A 132 26.70 3.64 13.55
C LEU A 132 28.14 4.09 13.34
N TYR A 133 28.39 5.39 13.46
CA TYR A 133 29.72 5.98 13.24
C TYR A 133 30.58 5.98 14.50
N TYR A 134 29.98 5.78 15.67
CA TYR A 134 30.70 5.75 16.92
C TYR A 134 31.65 4.55 16.98
N LYS A 135 32.95 4.84 17.07
CA LYS A 135 33.99 3.86 17.43
C LYS A 135 34.33 4.06 18.89
N SER A 136 34.21 3.00 19.69
CA SER A 136 34.62 3.05 21.09
C SER A 136 36.11 3.40 21.15
N SER A 137 36.42 4.58 21.68
CA SER A 137 37.80 4.97 21.93
C SER A 137 38.19 4.45 23.31
N VAL A 138 39.23 3.62 23.34
CA VAL A 138 39.79 3.13 24.58
C VAL A 138 40.78 4.17 25.09
N ASN A 139 40.45 4.82 26.20
CA ASN A 139 41.40 5.69 26.85
C ASN A 139 42.47 4.85 27.58
N HIS A 140 43.66 4.76 26.99
CA HIS A 140 44.77 3.97 27.51
C HIS A 140 45.22 4.45 28.90
N THR A 141 45.20 5.74 29.21
CA THR A 141 45.58 6.24 30.54
C THR A 141 44.58 5.79 31.60
N LYS A 142 43.28 5.89 31.30
CA LYS A 142 42.20 5.37 32.16
C LYS A 142 42.34 3.85 32.39
N GLN A 143 42.71 3.09 31.35
CA GLN A 143 42.95 1.66 31.49
C GLN A 143 44.19 1.35 32.33
N THR A 144 45.28 2.08 32.16
CA THR A 144 46.49 1.91 32.98
C THR A 144 46.20 2.23 34.44
N ILE A 145 45.45 3.31 34.72
CA ILE A 145 44.98 3.65 36.06
C ILE A 145 44.11 2.52 36.64
N LYS A 146 43.11 2.04 35.87
CA LYS A 146 42.25 0.94 36.32
C LYS A 146 43.06 -0.32 36.64
N LYS A 147 44.01 -0.70 35.79
CA LYS A 147 44.92 -1.84 36.00
C LYS A 147 45.81 -1.64 37.24
N HIS A 148 46.31 -0.43 37.46
CA HIS A 148 47.13 -0.14 38.63
C HIS A 148 46.33 -0.21 39.93
N ILE A 149 45.10 0.32 39.95
CA ILE A 149 44.17 0.21 41.09
C ILE A 149 43.87 -1.26 41.39
N THR A 150 43.59 -2.07 40.36
CA THR A 150 43.38 -3.52 40.54
C THR A 150 44.62 -4.20 41.13
N LYS A 151 45.82 -3.86 40.63
CA LYS A 151 47.09 -4.42 41.14
C LYS A 151 47.36 -4.07 42.61
N VAL A 152 47.08 -2.83 43.02
CA VAL A 152 47.21 -2.41 44.43
C VAL A 152 46.21 -3.16 45.32
N PHE A 153 44.97 -3.32 44.86
CA PHE A 153 43.95 -4.07 45.58
C PHE A 153 44.30 -5.55 45.77
N GLU A 154 44.93 -6.18 44.77
CA GLU A 154 45.43 -7.57 44.86
C GLU A 154 46.60 -7.71 45.85
N GLN A 155 47.43 -6.67 46.01
CA GLN A 155 48.58 -6.67 46.94
C GLN A 155 48.16 -6.45 48.39
N ILE A 156 47.05 -5.74 48.63
CA ILE A 156 46.53 -5.47 49.98
C ILE A 156 45.06 -5.88 50.01
N PRO A 157 44.76 -7.20 50.12
CA PRO A 157 43.38 -7.67 50.16
C PRO A 157 42.74 -7.24 51.49
N ILE A 158 41.90 -6.21 51.44
CA ILE A 158 41.09 -5.79 52.59
C ILE A 158 39.91 -6.78 52.72
N TYR A 159 39.89 -7.54 53.81
CA TYR A 159 38.86 -8.55 54.05
C TYR A 159 37.48 -7.88 54.26
N GLY A 160 36.50 -8.24 53.42
CA GLY A 160 35.10 -7.78 53.54
C GLY A 160 34.69 -6.67 52.55
N GLU A 161 35.59 -6.14 51.73
CA GLU A 161 35.25 -5.15 50.70
C GLU A 161 34.90 -5.83 49.37
N LYS A 162 33.87 -5.34 48.65
CA LYS A 162 33.47 -5.91 47.36
C LYS A 162 34.62 -5.77 46.35
N SER A 163 35.05 -6.90 45.79
CA SER A 163 36.06 -6.92 44.73
C SER A 163 35.67 -5.96 43.60
N SER A 164 36.60 -5.10 43.22
CA SER A 164 36.44 -4.07 42.16
C SER A 164 36.05 -4.65 40.79
N SER A 165 36.15 -5.98 40.62
CA SER A 165 35.63 -6.73 39.46
C SER A 165 34.10 -6.69 39.32
N THR A 166 33.36 -6.38 40.38
CA THR A 166 31.87 -6.40 40.38
C THR A 166 31.26 -5.04 39.98
N ILE A 167 32.07 -3.99 39.83
CA ILE A 167 31.62 -2.64 39.46
C ILE A 167 31.84 -2.46 37.95
N THR A 168 30.93 -3.04 37.16
CA THR A 168 30.80 -2.79 35.71
C THR A 168 29.32 -2.61 35.41
#